data_AF-A0A1F9X6I4-F1
#
_entry.id   AF-A0A1F9X6I4-F1
#
_cell.length_a   1.000
_cell.length_b   1.000
_cell.length_c   1.000
_cell.angle_alpha   90.00
_cell.angle_beta   90.00
_cell.angle_gamma   90.00
#
_symmetry.space_group_name_H-M   'P 1'
#
loop_
_entity.id
_entity.type
_entity.pdbx_description
1 polymer ?
#
loop_
_entity_poly.entity_id
_entity_poly.type
_entity_poly.pdbx_seq_one_letter_code
_entity_poly.pdbx_strand_id
1 'polypeptide(L)' 'MNDNGKLLTVQQVAEMLGLSPNTVYCWVCQKRIPYLKIGRLTKFSKEDINNWIEKQKVAAIIV' A
#
# COMPACT_ATOMS: atom_id res chain seq x y z
N MET A 1 14.31 14.63 -5.94
CA MET A 1 13.57 14.63 -7.22
C MET A 1 12.77 13.35 -7.31
N ASN A 2 11.44 13.41 -7.11
CA ASN A 2 10.43 12.55 -7.74
C ASN A 2 9.02 13.03 -7.34
N ASP A 3 8.72 14.30 -7.65
CA ASP A 3 7.38 14.86 -7.63
C ASP A 3 6.82 14.81 -9.05
N ASN A 4 6.14 13.73 -9.46
CA ASN A 4 5.35 13.69 -10.71
C ASN A 4 4.41 12.47 -10.74
N GLY A 5 3.25 12.55 -10.05
CA GLY A 5 2.12 11.64 -10.29
C GLY A 5 2.02 10.38 -9.43
N LYS A 6 1.95 10.54 -8.10
CA LYS A 6 1.24 9.73 -7.06
C LYS A 6 1.23 8.18 -7.09
N LEU A 7 2.05 7.49 -7.88
CA LEU A 7 2.10 6.03 -7.91
C LEU A 7 3.34 5.50 -7.17
N LEU A 8 3.15 5.07 -5.92
CA LEU A 8 4.09 4.34 -5.08
C LEU A 8 4.34 2.92 -5.61
N THR A 9 5.55 2.41 -5.40
CA THR A 9 5.90 1.01 -5.64
C THR A 9 5.71 0.19 -4.36
N VAL A 10 5.71 -1.15 -4.47
CA VAL A 10 5.65 -2.06 -3.30
C VAL A 10 6.67 -1.65 -2.23
N GLN A 11 7.89 -1.32 -2.65
CA GLN A 11 8.98 -0.94 -1.76
C GLN A 11 8.70 0.38 -1.02
N GLN A 12 8.22 1.41 -1.71
CA GLN A 12 7.84 2.66 -1.05
C GLN A 12 6.65 2.50 -0.11
N VAL A 13 5.67 1.65 -0.45
CA VAL A 13 4.57 1.32 0.46
C VAL A 13 5.09 0.57 1.70
N ALA A 14 6.02 -0.37 1.50
CA ALA A 14 6.65 -1.10 2.58
C ALA A 14 7.40 -0.15 3.54
N GLU A 15 8.20 0.77 3.00
CA GLU A 15 8.90 1.80 3.78
C GLU A 15 7.93 2.75 4.48
N MET A 16 6.85 3.17 3.81
CA MET A 16 5.81 4.03 4.39
C MET A 16 5.11 3.38 5.58
N LEU A 17 4.85 2.07 5.52
CA LEU A 17 4.21 1.33 6.61
C LEU A 17 5.19 0.77 7.64
N GLY A 18 6.50 0.83 7.39
CA GLY A 18 7.50 0.17 8.22
C GLY A 18 7.42 -1.37 8.15
N LEU A 19 6.94 -1.92 7.04
CA LEU A 19 6.79 -3.36 6.81
C LEU A 19 7.85 -3.88 5.83
N SER A 20 8.10 -5.18 5.86
CA SER A 20 8.93 -5.81 4.83
C SER A 20 8.20 -5.85 3.48
N PRO A 21 8.90 -5.69 2.34
CA PRO A 21 8.28 -5.77 1.02
C PRO A 21 7.59 -7.11 0.76
N ASN A 22 8.09 -8.19 1.35
CA ASN A 22 7.46 -9.51 1.32
C ASN A 22 6.05 -9.51 1.92
N THR A 23 5.84 -8.80 3.02
CA THR A 23 4.52 -8.65 3.66
C THR A 23 3.57 -7.90 2.74
N VAL A 24 4.05 -6.83 2.11
CA VAL A 24 3.26 -6.07 1.12
C VAL A 24 2.91 -6.94 -0.08
N TYR A 25 3.84 -7.74 -0.60
CA TYR A 25 3.54 -8.73 -1.66
C TYR A 25 2.47 -9.73 -1.23
N CYS A 26 2.57 -10.27 -0.02
CA CYS A 26 1.58 -11.18 0.54
C CYS A 26 0.19 -10.51 0.60
N TRP A 27 0.11 -9.24 1.01
CA TRP A 27 -1.13 -8.48 1.05
C TRP A 27 -1.71 -8.18 -0.33
N VAL A 28 -0.87 -7.95 -1.34
CA VAL A 28 -1.29 -7.82 -2.74
C VAL A 28 -1.89 -9.14 -3.23
N CYS A 29 -1.24 -10.27 -2.95
CA CYS A 29 -1.76 -11.60 -3.30
C CYS A 29 -3.10 -11.88 -2.59
N GLN A 30 -3.22 -11.49 -1.32
CA GLN A 30 -4.47 -11.61 -0.56
C GLN A 30 -5.51 -10.54 -0.93
N LYS A 31 -5.19 -9.61 -1.85
CA LYS A 31 -6.04 -8.46 -2.22
C LYS A 31 -6.51 -7.62 -1.03
N ARG A 32 -5.70 -7.60 0.04
CA ARG A 32 -6.02 -6.84 1.25
C ARG A 32 -5.77 -5.36 1.08
N ILE A 33 -4.81 -4.98 0.23
CA ILE A 33 -4.38 -3.61 -0.03
C ILE A 33 -4.85 -3.18 -1.43
N PRO A 34 -5.33 -1.94 -1.65
CA PRO A 34 -5.68 -1.47 -2.98
C PRO A 34 -4.41 -1.33 -3.82
N TYR A 35 -4.41 -1.97 -4.99
CA TYR A 35 -3.30 -1.90 -5.93
C TYR A 35 -3.84 -1.64 -7.35
N LEU A 36 -3.08 -0.88 -8.12
CA LEU A 36 -3.31 -0.62 -9.54
C LEU A 36 -2.42 -1.55 -10.35
N LYS A 37 -3.06 -2.45 -11.09
CA LYS A 37 -2.36 -3.33 -12.02
C LYS A 37 -2.24 -2.64 -13.37
N ILE A 38 -1.05 -2.15 -13.69
CA ILE A 38 -0.72 -1.53 -14.98
C ILE A 38 0.11 -2.52 -15.77
N GLY A 39 -0.56 -3.38 -16.55
CA GLY A 39 0.07 -4.44 -17.32
C GLY A 39 0.80 -5.45 -16.42
N ARG A 40 2.14 -5.47 -16.50
CA ARG A 40 3.02 -6.32 -15.68
C ARG A 40 3.45 -5.65 -14.36
N LEU A 41 3.23 -4.35 -14.22
CA LEU A 41 3.65 -3.58 -13.06
C LEU A 41 2.49 -3.40 -12.09
N THR A 42 2.77 -3.62 -10.80
CA THR A 42 1.84 -3.28 -9.72
C THR A 42 2.28 -1.95 -9.12
N LYS A 43 1.40 -0.96 -9.18
CA LYS A 43 1.62 0.37 -8.61
C LYS A 43 0.53 0.68 -7.59
N PHE A 44 0.80 1.63 -6.71
CA PHE A 44 -0.08 1.99 -5.61
C PHE A 44 -0.29 3.49 -5.60
N SER A 45 -1.53 3.94 -5.69
CA SER A 45 -1.81 5.35 -5.51
C SER A 45 -1.66 5.74 -4.04
N LYS A 46 -0.94 6.83 -3.75
CA LYS A 46 -0.77 7.30 -2.37
C LYS A 46 -2.12 7.60 -1.70
N GLU A 47 -3.07 8.13 -2.45
CA GLU A 47 -4.44 8.39 -1.99
C GLU A 47 -5.23 7.10 -1.66
N ASP A 48 -5.16 6.08 -2.51
CA ASP A 48 -5.75 4.77 -2.23
C ASP A 48 -5.15 4.12 -0.98
N ILE A 49 -3.82 4.17 -0.85
CA ILE A 49 -3.13 3.67 0.35
C ILE A 49 -3.57 4.44 1.59
N ASN A 50 -3.63 5.77 1.54
CA ASN A 50 -4.08 6.58 2.67
C ASN A 50 -5.50 6.23 3.09
N ASN A 51 -6.43 6.19 2.12
CA ASN A 51 -7.82 5.83 2.37
C ASN A 51 -7.96 4.39 2.88
N TRP A 52 -7.11 3.48 2.41
CA TRP A 52 -7.05 2.11 2.92
C TRP A 52 -6.51 2.03 4.34
N ILE A 53 -5.46 2.78 4.67
CA ILE A 53 -4.94 2.89 6.04
C ILE A 53 -6.05 3.42 6.94
N GLU A 54 -6.78 4.45 6.53
CA GLU A 54 -7.92 4.99 7.29
C GLU A 54 -9.03 3.93 7.50
N LYS A 55 -9.32 3.11 6.49
CA LYS A 55 -10.27 1.99 6.61
C LYS A 55 -9.76 0.81 7.46
N GLN A 56 -8.46 0.53 7.45
CA GLN A 56 -7.84 -0.55 8.23
C GLN A 56 -7.45 -0.12 9.64
N LYS A 57 -7.43 1.19 9.93
CA LYS A 57 -7.31 1.75 11.27
C LYS A 57 -8.60 1.50 12.03
N VAL A 58 -8.93 0.23 12.21
CA VAL A 58 -9.80 -0.21 13.29
C VAL A 58 -9.07 0.25 14.53
N ALA A 59 -9.63 1.27 15.19
CA ALA A 59 -9.17 1.74 16.48
C ALA A 59 -8.81 0.50 17.29
N ALA A 60 -7.55 0.42 17.73
CA ALA A 60 -7.10 -0.67 18.57
C ALA A 60 -8.16 -0.84 19.66
N ILE A 61 -8.94 -1.91 19.55
CA ILE A 61 -9.79 -2.37 20.63
C ILE A 61 -8.77 -2.86 21.64
N ILE A 62 -8.39 -1.96 22.53
CA ILE A 62 -7.84 -2.29 23.84
C ILE A 62 -8.94 -3.11 24.50
N VAL A 63 -8.79 -4.44 24.40
CA VAL A 63 -9.47 -5.39 25.29
C VAL A 63 -8.75 -5.38 26.63
#